data_AF-A0A929TC98-F1
#
_entry.id   AF-A0A929TC98-F1
#
_cell.length_a   1.000
_cell.length_b   1.000
_cell.length_c   1.000
_cell.angle_alpha   90.00
_cell.angle_beta   90.00
_cell.angle_gamma   90.00
#
_symmetry.space_group_name_H-M   'P 1'
#
loop_
_entity.id
_entity.type
_entity.pdbx_description
1 polymer ?
#
loop_
_entity_poly.entity_id
_entity_poly.type
_entity_poly.pdbx_seq_one_letter_code
_entity_poly.pdbx_strand_id
1 'polypeptide(L)'
;VWNYPVVSGFAEVSAARDAGILQGDRILSMDGKSVHMAYDVTQISFFNEGKPIRIRIERDGARKEITVKPLYSKEDNRYYLGMGIGKQGRVEAKNVLPYAWYTVKGYAEMTFRSLSLLVRGKVGLKSLSGPVGMVQMVDEIYQEARPLGIPSVLLTMLDLTLLLSVNLGIMNLLPVPGLDGGRLLFLILEILRGKPISPEKEGYVTVAGMVALIALMVVVLFNDVGRFFH
;
A
#
# COMPACT_ATOMS: atom_id res chain seq x y z
N VAL A 1 -2.13 15.28 10.73
CA VAL A 1 -2.44 16.40 9.80
C VAL A 1 -3.14 15.79 8.59
N TRP A 2 -4.24 16.35 8.09
CA TRP A 2 -4.91 15.81 6.91
C TRP A 2 -4.05 16.13 5.70
N ASN A 3 -3.64 15.11 4.95
CA ASN A 3 -2.89 15.31 3.72
C ASN A 3 -3.86 15.41 2.54
N TYR A 4 -4.25 16.63 2.19
CA TYR A 4 -5.23 16.86 1.14
C TYR A 4 -4.65 16.51 -0.24
N PRO A 5 -5.46 15.98 -1.17
CA PRO A 5 -5.04 15.60 -2.51
C PRO A 5 -4.91 16.85 -3.40
N VAL A 6 -3.97 17.72 -3.07
CA VAL A 6 -3.69 18.96 -3.79
C VAL A 6 -2.35 18.84 -4.48
N VAL A 7 -2.29 19.23 -5.76
CA VAL A 7 -1.06 19.18 -6.55
C VAL A 7 -0.04 20.15 -5.97
N SER A 8 1.10 19.62 -5.53
CA SER A 8 2.16 20.39 -4.87
C SER A 8 3.30 20.75 -5.82
N GLY A 9 3.44 20.05 -6.95
CA GLY A 9 4.48 20.31 -7.95
C GLY A 9 4.51 19.23 -9.03
N PHE A 10 5.54 19.27 -9.88
CA PHE A 10 5.72 18.32 -10.98
C PHE A 10 7.18 17.89 -11.07
N ALA A 11 7.40 16.67 -11.55
CA ALA A 11 8.72 16.22 -11.96
C ALA A 11 9.17 16.95 -13.25
N GLU A 12 10.46 16.86 -13.59
CA GLU A 12 10.98 17.42 -14.84
C GLU A 12 10.21 16.90 -16.06
N VAL A 13 9.99 15.58 -16.10
CA VAL A 13 9.13 14.89 -17.07
C VAL A 13 7.80 14.56 -16.41
N SER A 14 6.68 15.13 -16.90
CA SER A 14 5.40 15.06 -16.21
C SER A 14 4.20 14.93 -17.15
N ALA A 15 3.61 13.74 -17.19
CA ALA A 15 2.37 13.48 -17.91
C ALA A 15 1.21 14.37 -17.43
N ALA A 16 1.13 14.61 -16.13
CA ALA A 16 0.09 15.42 -15.51
C ALA A 16 0.18 16.88 -15.97
N ARG A 17 1.39 17.45 -15.98
CA ARG A 17 1.63 18.82 -16.47
C ARG A 17 1.29 18.92 -17.96
N ASP A 18 1.75 17.96 -18.75
CA ASP A 18 1.53 17.95 -20.21
C ASP A 18 0.04 17.82 -20.56
N ALA A 19 -0.75 17.16 -19.69
CA ALA A 19 -2.21 17.07 -19.81
C ALA A 19 -2.97 18.32 -19.31
N GLY A 20 -2.27 19.33 -18.76
CA GLY A 20 -2.85 20.60 -18.32
C GLY A 20 -3.29 20.65 -16.85
N ILE A 21 -2.84 19.71 -16.01
CA ILE A 21 -2.95 19.82 -14.55
C ILE A 21 -1.98 20.91 -14.08
N LEU A 22 -2.41 21.73 -13.12
CA LEU A 22 -1.64 22.83 -12.56
C LEU A 22 -1.39 22.61 -11.06
N GLN A 23 -0.34 23.26 -10.55
CA GLN A 23 -0.08 23.30 -9.11
C GLN A 23 -1.27 24.00 -8.41
N GLY A 24 -1.69 23.45 -7.28
CA GLY A 24 -2.86 23.94 -6.54
C GLY A 24 -4.18 23.27 -6.92
N ASP A 25 -4.24 22.51 -8.02
CA ASP A 25 -5.43 21.73 -8.37
C ASP A 25 -5.74 20.72 -7.25
N ARG A 26 -7.01 20.62 -6.85
CA ARG A 26 -7.48 19.59 -5.92
C ARG A 26 -8.03 18.41 -6.71
N ILE A 27 -7.48 17.22 -6.50
CA ILE A 27 -7.99 15.99 -7.11
C ILE A 27 -9.23 15.53 -6.36
N LEU A 28 -10.36 15.41 -7.07
CA LEU A 28 -11.64 14.95 -6.54
C LEU A 28 -11.89 13.47 -6.79
N SER A 29 -11.47 12.96 -7.95
CA SER A 29 -11.61 11.55 -8.30
C SER A 29 -10.66 11.13 -9.43
N MET A 30 -10.29 9.86 -9.48
CA MET A 30 -9.53 9.24 -10.57
C MET A 30 -10.24 7.96 -11.04
N ASP A 31 -10.54 7.85 -12.34
CA ASP A 31 -11.30 6.75 -12.95
C ASP A 31 -12.62 6.42 -12.22
N GLY A 32 -13.34 7.48 -11.82
CA GLY A 32 -14.62 7.36 -11.11
C GLY A 32 -14.50 7.01 -9.62
N LYS A 33 -13.29 6.73 -9.11
CA LYS A 33 -13.05 6.53 -7.68
C LYS A 33 -12.83 7.87 -6.99
N SER A 34 -13.62 8.17 -5.97
CA SER A 34 -13.45 9.37 -5.15
C SER A 34 -12.08 9.36 -4.47
N VAL A 35 -11.45 10.53 -4.46
CA VAL A 35 -10.14 10.78 -3.83
C VAL A 35 -10.36 11.69 -2.64
N HIS A 36 -9.94 11.25 -1.46
CA HIS A 36 -10.12 11.97 -0.20
C HIS A 36 -8.79 12.45 0.38
N MET A 37 -7.71 11.72 0.08
CA MET A 37 -6.37 12.00 0.59
C MET A 37 -5.34 11.93 -0.54
N ALA A 38 -4.21 12.63 -0.35
CA ALA A 38 -3.07 12.55 -1.25
C ALA A 38 -2.60 11.09 -1.46
N TYR A 39 -2.71 10.26 -0.42
CA TYR A 39 -2.40 8.83 -0.48
C TYR A 39 -3.21 8.09 -1.55
N ASP A 40 -4.49 8.39 -1.73
CA ASP A 40 -5.33 7.73 -2.74
C ASP A 40 -4.79 7.98 -4.16
N VAL A 41 -4.32 9.20 -4.42
CA VAL A 41 -3.71 9.59 -5.69
C VAL A 41 -2.41 8.81 -5.91
N THR A 42 -1.55 8.75 -4.88
CA THR A 42 -0.29 8.00 -4.93
C THR A 42 -0.55 6.51 -5.21
N GLN A 43 -1.56 5.91 -4.57
CA GLN A 43 -1.93 4.50 -4.77
C GLN A 43 -2.46 4.23 -6.18
N ILE A 44 -3.36 5.08 -6.69
CA ILE A 44 -3.90 4.93 -8.05
C ILE A 44 -2.78 5.14 -9.08
N SER A 45 -1.89 6.11 -8.86
CA SER A 45 -0.72 6.32 -9.70
C SER A 45 0.28 5.17 -9.58
N PHE A 46 0.45 4.52 -8.43
CA PHE A 46 1.41 3.42 -8.29
C PHE A 46 0.96 2.18 -9.05
N PHE A 47 -0.33 1.84 -8.98
CA PHE A 47 -0.90 0.62 -9.57
C PHE A 47 -1.43 0.79 -11.00
N ASN A 48 -1.16 1.92 -11.65
CA ASN A 48 -1.62 2.12 -13.01
C ASN A 48 -0.85 1.23 -14.00
N GLU A 49 -1.53 0.75 -15.04
CA GLU A 49 -0.97 -0.12 -16.06
C GLU A 49 -0.69 0.64 -17.38
N GLY A 50 -0.45 1.96 -17.31
CA GLY A 50 -0.21 2.82 -18.49
C GLY A 50 -1.47 3.22 -19.27
N LYS A 51 -2.65 2.79 -18.81
CA LYS A 51 -3.93 3.21 -19.38
C LYS A 51 -4.19 4.69 -19.07
N PRO A 52 -4.83 5.46 -19.98
CA PRO A 52 -5.24 6.81 -19.68
C PRO A 52 -6.18 6.85 -18.47
N ILE A 53 -5.89 7.74 -17.52
CA ILE A 53 -6.65 7.94 -16.29
C ILE A 53 -7.48 9.21 -16.42
N ARG A 54 -8.79 9.11 -16.20
CA ARG A 54 -9.68 10.28 -16.11
C ARG A 54 -9.62 10.87 -14.72
N ILE A 55 -9.10 12.08 -14.61
CA ILE A 55 -8.91 12.79 -13.36
C ILE A 55 -9.89 13.95 -13.31
N ARG A 56 -10.76 13.97 -12.29
CA ARG A 56 -11.60 15.11 -11.98
C ARG A 56 -10.91 15.99 -10.97
N ILE A 57 -10.74 17.26 -11.31
CA ILE A 57 -10.09 18.26 -10.47
C ILE A 57 -11.06 19.39 -10.12
N GLU A 58 -10.74 20.09 -9.04
CA GLU A 58 -11.29 21.39 -8.70
C GLU A 58 -10.17 22.44 -8.82
N ARG A 59 -10.42 23.44 -9.66
CA ARG A 59 -9.55 24.60 -9.88
C ARG A 59 -10.39 25.85 -9.76
N ASP A 60 -10.05 26.73 -8.81
CA ASP A 60 -10.78 27.99 -8.55
C ASP A 60 -12.30 27.79 -8.34
N GLY A 61 -12.70 26.69 -7.70
CA GLY A 61 -14.10 26.31 -7.47
C GLY A 61 -14.82 25.69 -8.67
N ALA A 62 -14.21 25.68 -9.86
CA ALA A 62 -14.76 25.00 -11.04
C ALA A 62 -14.26 23.56 -11.12
N ARG A 63 -15.16 22.64 -11.49
CA ARG A 63 -14.82 21.24 -11.73
C ARG A 63 -14.40 21.03 -13.17
N LYS A 64 -13.26 20.40 -13.38
CA LYS A 64 -12.74 20.01 -14.71
C LYS A 64 -12.43 18.53 -14.72
N GLU A 65 -12.55 17.92 -15.89
CA GLU A 65 -12.11 16.55 -16.12
C GLU A 65 -10.96 16.57 -17.13
N ILE A 66 -9.84 15.95 -16.76
CA ILE A 66 -8.61 15.88 -17.55
C ILE A 66 -8.23 14.42 -17.68
N THR A 67 -7.92 13.98 -18.90
CA THR A 67 -7.40 12.63 -19.13
C THR A 67 -5.89 12.69 -19.19
N VAL A 68 -5.22 11.97 -18.29
CA VAL A 68 -3.76 11.90 -18.24
C VAL A 68 -3.31 10.53 -18.73
N LYS A 69 -2.36 10.51 -19.66
CA LYS A 69 -1.72 9.27 -20.13
C LYS A 69 -0.39 9.09 -19.38
N PRO A 70 -0.26 8.10 -18.47
CA PRO A 70 0.96 7.89 -17.71
C PRO A 70 2.18 7.61 -18.61
N LEU A 71 3.36 8.06 -18.19
CA LEU A 71 4.63 7.84 -18.87
C LEU A 71 5.38 6.66 -18.25
N TYR A 72 5.97 5.82 -19.09
CA TYR A 72 6.70 4.64 -18.63
C TYR A 72 8.13 4.99 -18.22
N SER A 73 8.52 4.63 -17.00
CA SER A 73 9.91 4.64 -16.54
C SER A 73 10.53 3.25 -16.72
N LYS A 74 11.62 3.18 -17.48
CA LYS A 74 12.41 1.94 -17.63
C LYS A 74 13.20 1.61 -16.37
N GLU A 75 13.63 2.63 -15.63
CA GLU A 75 14.43 2.49 -14.41
C GLU A 75 13.63 1.78 -13.32
N ASP A 76 12.38 2.19 -13.13
CA ASP A 76 11.51 1.65 -12.08
C ASP A 76 10.54 0.58 -12.59
N ASN A 77 10.58 0.28 -13.90
CA ASN A 77 9.66 -0.65 -14.56
C ASN A 77 8.17 -0.37 -14.24
N ARG A 78 7.80 0.92 -14.18
CA ARG A 78 6.44 1.38 -13.83
C ARG A 78 6.03 2.67 -14.54
N TYR A 79 4.74 2.95 -14.51
CA TYR A 79 4.17 4.14 -15.12
C TYR A 79 3.95 5.26 -14.11
N TYR A 80 4.24 6.50 -14.52
CA TYR A 80 4.14 7.69 -13.68
C TYR A 80 3.22 8.76 -14.25
N LEU A 81 2.50 9.44 -13.36
CA LEU A 81 1.82 10.70 -13.67
C LEU A 81 2.78 11.91 -13.60
N GLY A 82 3.88 11.80 -12.84
CA GLY A 82 4.90 12.85 -12.74
C GLY A 82 4.44 14.09 -11.97
N MET A 83 3.59 13.92 -10.96
CA MET A 83 3.07 15.02 -10.13
C MET A 83 3.32 14.76 -8.64
N GLY A 84 3.71 15.81 -7.93
CA GLY A 84 3.70 15.84 -6.47
C GLY A 84 2.28 16.10 -5.97
N ILE A 85 1.87 15.34 -4.95
CA ILE A 85 0.55 15.47 -4.34
C ILE A 85 0.70 15.61 -2.83
N GLY A 86 0.02 16.58 -2.26
CA GLY A 86 -0.06 16.77 -0.82
C GLY A 86 -0.14 18.23 -0.43
N LYS A 87 -1.10 18.53 0.44
CA LYS A 87 -1.16 19.79 1.18
C LYS A 87 -1.56 19.47 2.60
N GLN A 88 -0.63 19.72 3.52
CA GLN A 88 -0.87 19.55 4.93
C GLN A 88 -1.91 20.57 5.40
N GLY A 89 -3.00 20.08 6.01
CA GLY A 89 -3.95 20.92 6.72
C GLY A 89 -4.36 20.32 8.06
N ARG A 90 -4.70 21.16 9.03
CA ARG A 90 -5.10 20.68 10.37
C ARG A 90 -6.35 19.79 10.23
N VAL A 91 -6.32 18.65 10.89
CA VAL A 91 -7.51 17.80 11.01
C VAL A 91 -8.41 18.46 12.04
N GLU A 92 -9.60 18.90 11.62
CA GLU A 92 -10.63 19.31 12.58
C GLU A 92 -11.05 18.11 13.44
N ALA A 93 -11.38 18.33 14.71
CA ALA A 93 -11.70 17.24 15.64
C ALA A 93 -12.78 16.27 15.11
N LYS A 94 -13.80 16.80 14.40
CA LYS A 94 -14.86 16.02 13.76
C LYS A 94 -14.37 15.07 12.65
N ASN A 95 -13.23 15.37 12.03
CA ASN A 95 -12.67 14.62 10.91
C ASN A 95 -11.62 13.59 11.34
N VAL A 96 -11.34 13.45 12.65
CA VAL A 96 -10.33 12.52 13.17
C VAL A 96 -10.71 11.06 12.89
N LEU A 97 -11.95 10.65 13.22
CA LEU A 97 -12.41 9.28 12.95
C LEU A 97 -12.53 8.98 11.45
N PRO A 98 -13.14 9.86 10.61
CA PRO A 98 -13.09 9.68 9.17
C PRO A 98 -11.67 9.55 8.62
N TYR A 99 -10.74 10.40 9.07
CA TYR A 99 -9.34 10.32 8.65
C TYR A 99 -8.73 8.96 8.97
N ALA A 100 -8.86 8.52 10.23
CA ALA A 100 -8.34 7.22 10.67
C ALA A 100 -8.91 6.06 9.83
N TRP A 101 -10.22 6.09 9.57
CA TRP A 101 -10.88 5.10 8.72
C TRP A 101 -10.31 5.08 7.30
N TYR A 102 -10.18 6.25 6.65
CA TYR A 102 -9.64 6.32 5.30
C TYR A 102 -8.17 5.88 5.24
N THR A 103 -7.37 6.20 6.26
CA THR A 103 -5.96 5.77 6.33
C THR A 103 -5.87 4.25 6.45
N VAL A 104 -6.60 3.65 7.39
CA VAL A 104 -6.61 2.18 7.57
C VAL A 104 -7.14 1.48 6.32
N LYS A 105 -8.23 1.98 5.75
CA LYS A 105 -8.79 1.46 4.49
C LYS A 105 -7.79 1.55 3.34
N GLY A 106 -7.08 2.69 3.22
CA GLY A 106 -6.06 2.89 2.20
C GLY A 106 -4.93 1.88 2.31
N TYR A 107 -4.38 1.69 3.52
CA TYR A 107 -3.36 0.67 3.77
C TYR A 107 -3.89 -0.73 3.47
N ALA A 108 -5.13 -1.04 3.88
CA ALA A 108 -5.72 -2.34 3.61
C ALA A 108 -5.89 -2.62 2.11
N GLU A 109 -6.42 -1.66 1.34
CA GLU A 109 -6.54 -1.78 -0.11
C GLU A 109 -5.17 -1.98 -0.78
N MET A 110 -4.14 -1.27 -0.31
CA MET A 110 -2.77 -1.45 -0.79
C MET A 110 -2.29 -2.88 -0.53
N THR A 111 -2.46 -3.40 0.69
CA THR A 111 -2.06 -4.77 1.05
C THR A 111 -2.75 -5.80 0.15
N PHE A 112 -4.07 -5.70 -0.01
CA PHE A 112 -4.82 -6.64 -0.86
C PHE A 112 -4.41 -6.57 -2.34
N ARG A 113 -4.16 -5.37 -2.87
CA ARG A 113 -3.68 -5.22 -4.25
C ARG A 113 -2.29 -5.80 -4.43
N SER A 114 -1.37 -5.53 -3.52
CA SER A 114 0.00 -6.08 -3.54
C SER A 114 -0.03 -7.61 -3.49
N LEU A 115 -0.85 -8.20 -2.60
CA LEU A 115 -1.06 -9.65 -2.55
C LEU A 115 -1.65 -10.19 -3.87
N SER A 116 -2.64 -9.50 -4.43
CA SER A 116 -3.23 -9.91 -5.71
C SER A 116 -2.21 -9.88 -6.85
N LEU A 117 -1.29 -8.92 -6.86
CA LEU A 117 -0.24 -8.86 -7.89
C LEU A 117 0.77 -9.98 -7.72
N LEU A 118 1.13 -10.31 -6.47
CA LEU A 118 2.02 -11.42 -6.14
C LEU A 118 1.44 -12.77 -6.60
N VAL A 119 0.18 -13.06 -6.24
CA VAL A 119 -0.50 -14.29 -6.64
C VAL A 119 -0.66 -14.41 -8.16
N ARG A 120 -0.80 -13.27 -8.86
CA ARG A 120 -0.84 -13.21 -10.33
C ARG A 120 0.53 -13.25 -11.00
N GLY A 121 1.62 -13.35 -10.24
CA GLY A 121 2.99 -13.37 -10.77
C GLY A 121 3.45 -12.08 -11.41
N LYS A 122 2.74 -10.95 -11.19
CA LYS A 122 3.13 -9.63 -11.70
C LYS A 122 4.26 -8.97 -10.91
N VAL A 123 4.59 -9.53 -9.75
CA VAL A 123 5.66 -9.10 -8.86
C VAL A 123 6.59 -10.30 -8.64
N GLY A 124 7.88 -10.13 -8.93
CA GLY A 124 8.86 -11.21 -8.78
C GLY A 124 9.26 -11.42 -7.31
N LEU A 125 9.82 -12.59 -6.99
CA LEU A 125 10.41 -12.87 -5.68
C LEU A 125 11.53 -11.89 -5.31
N LYS A 126 12.18 -11.27 -6.31
CA LYS A 126 13.17 -10.20 -6.16
C LYS A 126 12.57 -8.83 -5.80
N SER A 127 11.26 -8.72 -5.71
CA SER A 127 10.58 -7.50 -5.27
C SER A 127 9.93 -7.68 -3.89
N LEU A 128 9.97 -8.89 -3.34
CA LEU A 128 9.62 -9.15 -1.95
C LEU A 128 10.80 -8.78 -1.07
N SER A 129 10.54 -7.98 -0.04
CA SER A 129 11.48 -7.74 1.04
C SER A 129 11.22 -8.74 2.16
N GLY A 130 12.23 -9.52 2.52
CA GLY A 130 12.20 -10.36 3.70
C GLY A 130 12.49 -9.59 4.98
N PRO A 131 12.75 -10.31 6.08
CA PRO A 131 13.01 -9.71 7.39
C PRO A 131 14.19 -8.74 7.37
N VAL A 132 15.24 -9.03 6.58
CA VAL A 132 16.44 -8.18 6.52
C VAL A 132 16.16 -6.92 5.71
N GLY A 133 15.47 -7.04 4.57
CA GLY A 133 15.03 -5.87 3.81
C GLY A 133 14.07 -4.96 4.59
N MET A 134 13.24 -5.53 5.48
CA MET A 134 12.40 -4.72 6.38
C MET A 134 13.21 -3.92 7.40
N VAL A 135 14.25 -4.50 8.01
CA VAL A 135 15.13 -3.77 8.95
C VAL A 135 15.81 -2.58 8.25
N GLN A 136 16.23 -2.75 7.01
CA GLN A 136 16.84 -1.67 6.23
C GLN A 136 15.84 -0.59 5.84
N MET A 137 14.65 -0.95 5.39
CA MET A 137 13.59 0.02 5.13
C MET A 137 13.30 0.87 6.37
N VAL A 138 13.26 0.24 7.56
CA VAL A 138 13.09 0.95 8.83
C VAL A 138 14.27 1.91 9.07
N ASP A 139 15.50 1.48 8.82
CA ASP A 139 16.70 2.32 8.96
C ASP A 139 16.70 3.50 7.97
N GLU A 140 16.41 3.27 6.69
CA GLU A 140 16.30 4.31 5.66
C GLU A 140 15.26 5.37 6.06
N ILE A 141 14.05 4.94 6.42
CA ILE A 141 12.98 5.83 6.88
C ILE A 141 13.41 6.61 8.15
N TYR A 142 14.14 5.96 9.05
CA TYR A 142 14.69 6.61 10.25
C TYR A 142 15.74 7.66 9.90
N GLN A 143 16.70 7.34 9.02
CA GLN A 143 17.75 8.27 8.61
C GLN A 143 17.17 9.46 7.84
N GLU A 144 16.12 9.27 7.04
CA GLU A 144 15.41 10.36 6.37
C GLU A 144 14.65 11.27 7.35
N ALA A 145 14.05 10.70 8.40
CA ALA A 145 13.29 11.46 9.39
C ALA A 145 14.20 12.15 10.43
N ARG A 146 15.38 11.60 10.71
CA ARG A 146 16.29 12.09 11.75
C ARG A 146 16.69 13.58 11.59
N PRO A 147 17.03 14.09 10.39
CA PRO A 147 17.31 15.51 10.17
C PRO A 147 16.13 16.45 10.49
N LEU A 148 14.89 15.94 10.47
CA LEU A 148 13.66 16.69 10.73
C LEU A 148 13.33 16.80 12.23
N GLY A 149 14.15 16.22 13.11
CA GLY A 149 14.02 16.28 14.56
C GLY A 149 13.18 15.15 15.18
N ILE A 150 13.27 15.01 16.51
CA ILE A 150 12.64 13.92 17.28
C ILE A 150 11.13 13.81 17.06
N PRO A 151 10.33 14.91 17.05
CA PRO A 151 8.90 14.80 16.84
C PRO A 151 8.54 14.18 15.47
N SER A 152 9.31 14.51 14.44
CA SER A 152 9.13 13.97 13.09
C SER A 152 9.45 12.47 13.05
N VAL A 153 10.56 12.06 13.67
CA VAL A 153 10.90 10.64 13.82
C VAL A 153 9.77 9.86 14.49
N LEU A 154 9.23 10.36 15.60
CA LEU A 154 8.11 9.70 16.30
C LEU A 154 6.88 9.56 15.41
N LEU A 155 6.50 10.62 14.70
CA LEU A 155 5.35 10.58 13.79
C LEU A 155 5.57 9.60 12.63
N THR A 156 6.76 9.59 12.02
CA THR A 156 7.10 8.67 10.94
C THR A 156 7.09 7.21 11.42
N MET A 157 7.65 6.93 12.60
CA MET A 157 7.63 5.57 13.17
C MET A 157 6.23 5.10 13.55
N LEU A 158 5.35 6.01 14.00
CA LEU A 158 3.94 5.69 14.21
C LEU A 158 3.22 5.36 12.90
N ASP A 159 3.50 6.08 11.82
CA ASP A 159 2.93 5.77 10.51
C ASP A 159 3.44 4.43 9.96
N LEU A 160 4.74 4.14 10.13
CA LEU A 160 5.30 2.84 9.80
C LEU A 160 4.66 1.71 10.64
N THR A 161 4.47 1.94 11.93
CA THR A 161 3.80 0.98 12.82
C THR A 161 2.37 0.73 12.38
N LEU A 162 1.65 1.78 11.96
CA LEU A 162 0.29 1.67 11.43
C LEU A 162 0.26 0.83 10.15
N LEU A 163 1.14 1.10 9.20
CA LEU A 163 1.29 0.33 7.97
C LEU A 163 1.61 -1.15 8.25
N LEU A 164 2.59 -1.42 9.12
CA LEU A 164 2.96 -2.79 9.48
C LEU A 164 1.83 -3.51 10.24
N SER A 165 1.11 -2.82 11.14
CA SER A 165 0.00 -3.40 11.90
C SER A 165 -1.17 -3.80 10.99
N VAL A 166 -1.54 -2.93 10.02
CA VAL A 166 -2.58 -3.25 9.04
C VAL A 166 -2.15 -4.43 8.15
N ASN A 167 -0.90 -4.43 7.68
CA ASN A 167 -0.36 -5.55 6.90
C ASN A 167 -0.39 -6.87 7.68
N LEU A 168 0.11 -6.88 8.92
CA LEU A 168 0.11 -8.08 9.77
C LEU A 168 -1.31 -8.56 10.06
N GLY A 169 -2.24 -7.65 10.35
CA GLY A 169 -3.65 -7.98 10.56
C GLY A 169 -4.28 -8.65 9.33
N ILE A 170 -4.03 -8.11 8.14
CA ILE A 170 -4.56 -8.69 6.89
C ILE A 170 -3.89 -10.02 6.57
N MET A 171 -2.58 -10.13 6.71
CA MET A 171 -1.84 -11.38 6.49
C MET A 171 -2.33 -12.48 7.43
N ASN A 172 -2.55 -12.17 8.70
CA ASN A 172 -3.08 -13.11 9.67
C ASN A 172 -4.52 -13.52 9.37
N LEU A 173 -5.32 -12.71 8.67
CA LEU A 173 -6.68 -13.05 8.26
C LEU A 173 -6.74 -13.87 6.96
N LEU A 174 -5.62 -14.05 6.25
CA LEU A 174 -5.60 -14.89 5.05
C LEU A 174 -5.90 -16.36 5.38
N PRO A 175 -6.55 -17.11 4.48
CA PRO A 175 -6.88 -18.52 4.66
C PRO A 175 -5.64 -19.42 4.47
N VAL A 176 -4.56 -19.11 5.19
CA VAL A 176 -3.29 -19.84 5.15
C VAL A 176 -3.18 -20.67 6.43
N PRO A 177 -2.99 -22.00 6.34
CA PRO A 177 -2.80 -22.83 7.51
C PRO A 177 -1.57 -22.41 8.31
N GLY A 178 -1.68 -22.42 9.64
CA GLY A 178 -0.63 -21.89 10.54
C GLY A 178 -0.84 -20.44 10.97
N LEU A 179 -1.78 -19.71 10.37
CA LEU A 179 -2.21 -18.36 10.77
C LEU A 179 -3.66 -18.36 11.30
N ASP A 180 -4.06 -17.27 11.97
CA ASP A 180 -5.39 -17.09 12.55
C ASP A 180 -6.53 -17.24 11.53
N GLY A 181 -6.30 -16.79 10.29
CA GLY A 181 -7.25 -16.87 9.18
C GLY A 181 -7.41 -18.30 8.64
N GLY A 182 -6.42 -19.16 8.83
CA GLY A 182 -6.55 -20.60 8.61
C GLY A 182 -7.55 -21.22 9.59
N ARG A 183 -7.49 -20.83 10.88
CA ARG A 183 -8.50 -21.24 11.88
C ARG A 183 -9.88 -20.68 11.55
N LEU A 184 -9.95 -19.43 11.12
CA LEU A 184 -11.21 -18.82 10.68
C LEU A 184 -11.81 -19.58 9.48
N LEU A 185 -11.00 -20.00 8.52
CA LEU A 185 -11.44 -20.84 7.41
C LEU A 185 -12.02 -22.17 7.91
N PHE A 186 -11.35 -22.84 8.85
CA PHE A 186 -11.88 -24.08 9.43
C PHE A 186 -13.23 -23.86 10.13
N LEU A 187 -13.39 -22.78 10.89
CA LEU A 187 -14.67 -22.43 11.52
C LEU A 187 -15.77 -22.19 10.48
N ILE A 188 -15.48 -21.47 9.40
CA ILE A 188 -16.42 -21.26 8.29
C ILE A 188 -16.81 -22.62 7.66
N LEU A 189 -15.85 -23.50 7.44
CA LEU A 189 -16.11 -24.84 6.89
C LEU A 189 -16.93 -25.71 7.85
N GLU A 190 -16.72 -25.60 9.16
CA GLU A 190 -17.52 -26.30 10.17
C GLU A 190 -18.97 -25.83 10.19
N ILE A 191 -19.19 -24.50 10.12
CA ILE A 191 -20.53 -23.90 10.03
C ILE A 191 -21.24 -24.41 8.77
N LEU A 192 -20.57 -24.40 7.62
CA LEU A 192 -21.15 -24.86 6.35
C LEU A 192 -21.44 -26.37 6.33
N ARG A 193 -20.58 -27.17 6.97
CA ARG A 193 -20.71 -28.63 7.02
C ARG A 193 -21.64 -29.11 8.13
N GLY A 194 -21.95 -28.25 9.10
CA GLY A 194 -22.73 -28.58 10.29
C GLY A 194 -22.05 -29.61 11.21
N LYS A 195 -20.75 -29.90 11.01
CA LYS A 195 -19.99 -30.91 11.76
C LYS A 195 -18.53 -30.48 11.96
N PRO A 196 -17.97 -30.63 13.18
CA PRO A 196 -16.62 -30.20 13.51
C PRO A 196 -15.57 -30.96 12.69
N ILE A 197 -14.49 -30.29 12.31
CA ILE A 197 -13.32 -30.91 11.71
C ILE A 197 -12.58 -31.67 12.79
N SER A 198 -12.12 -32.87 12.48
CA SER A 198 -11.34 -33.67 13.43
C SER A 198 -10.06 -32.89 13.80
N PRO A 199 -9.78 -32.68 15.10
CA PRO A 199 -8.61 -31.89 15.54
C PRO A 199 -7.28 -32.39 14.97
N GLU A 200 -7.15 -33.70 14.74
CA GLU A 200 -5.97 -34.29 14.11
C GLU A 200 -5.73 -33.76 12.69
N LYS A 201 -6.77 -33.74 11.85
CA LYS A 201 -6.68 -33.24 10.46
C LYS A 201 -6.36 -31.76 10.41
N GLU A 202 -6.99 -30.98 11.29
CA GLU A 202 -6.67 -29.56 11.44
C GLU A 202 -5.21 -29.36 11.88
N GLY A 203 -4.75 -30.14 12.85
CA GLY A 203 -3.37 -30.12 13.33
C GLY A 203 -2.37 -30.43 12.22
N TYR A 204 -2.60 -31.46 11.42
CA TYR A 204 -1.75 -31.79 10.28
C TYR A 204 -1.67 -30.66 9.25
N VAL A 205 -2.82 -30.07 8.88
CA VAL A 205 -2.86 -28.98 7.90
C VAL A 205 -2.18 -27.73 8.46
N THR A 206 -2.38 -27.42 9.75
CA THR A 206 -1.75 -26.29 10.44
C THR A 206 -0.22 -26.42 10.49
N VAL A 207 0.30 -27.59 10.90
CA VAL A 207 1.73 -27.85 10.94
C VAL A 207 2.34 -27.80 9.54
N ALA A 208 1.69 -28.43 8.55
CA ALA A 208 2.15 -28.39 7.17
C ALA A 208 2.24 -26.95 6.63
N GLY A 209 1.24 -26.12 6.91
CA GLY A 209 1.25 -24.71 6.54
C GLY A 209 2.35 -23.92 7.25
N MET A 210 2.53 -24.13 8.56
CA MET A 210 3.60 -23.48 9.32
C MET A 210 4.99 -23.84 8.78
N VAL A 211 5.22 -25.12 8.46
CA VAL A 211 6.48 -25.56 7.83
C VAL A 211 6.68 -24.90 6.47
N ALA A 212 5.62 -24.83 5.63
CA ALA A 212 5.69 -24.16 4.33
C ALA A 212 5.99 -22.66 4.47
N LEU A 213 5.40 -21.98 5.46
CA LEU A 213 5.65 -20.57 5.76
C LEU A 213 7.09 -20.34 6.22
N ILE A 214 7.60 -21.18 7.13
CA ILE A 214 9.00 -21.11 7.57
C ILE A 214 9.95 -21.35 6.39
N ALA A 215 9.67 -22.35 5.55
CA ALA A 215 10.47 -22.60 4.35
C ALA A 215 10.48 -21.40 3.40
N LEU A 216 9.32 -20.76 3.18
CA LEU A 216 9.21 -19.53 2.40
C LEU A 216 10.03 -18.39 3.03
N MET A 217 9.96 -18.20 4.35
CA MET A 217 10.76 -17.19 5.05
C MET A 217 12.26 -17.40 4.84
N VAL A 218 12.73 -18.65 4.91
CA VAL A 218 14.13 -19.01 4.65
C VAL A 218 14.52 -18.68 3.20
N VAL A 219 13.68 -19.02 2.22
CA VAL A 219 13.93 -18.70 0.80
C VAL A 219 14.03 -17.19 0.58
N VAL A 220 13.10 -16.42 1.14
CA VAL A 220 13.10 -14.95 1.01
C VAL A 220 14.32 -14.35 1.72
N LEU A 221 14.71 -14.88 2.89
CA LEU A 221 15.91 -14.45 3.62
C LEU A 221 17.18 -14.63 2.78
N PHE A 222 17.35 -15.78 2.12
CA PHE A 222 18.51 -15.98 1.21
C PHE A 222 18.49 -15.02 0.03
N ASN A 223 17.31 -14.72 -0.52
CA ASN A 223 17.15 -13.76 -1.61
C ASN A 223 17.45 -12.32 -1.17
N ASP A 224 17.10 -11.93 0.06
CA ASP A 224 17.49 -10.65 0.65
C ASP A 224 19.01 -10.56 0.80
N VAL A 225 19.62 -11.56 1.45
CA VAL A 225 21.06 -11.61 1.69
C VAL A 225 21.85 -11.56 0.38
N GLY A 226 21.41 -12.30 -0.64
CA GLY A 226 22.05 -12.30 -1.96
C GLY A 226 22.05 -10.94 -2.68
N ARG A 227 21.05 -10.08 -2.42
CA ARG A 227 21.02 -8.69 -2.93
C ARG A 227 21.99 -7.76 -2.21
N PHE A 228 22.46 -8.09 -1.01
CA PHE A 228 23.41 -7.25 -0.26
C PHE A 228 24.87 -7.50 -0.62
N PHE A 229 25.16 -8.65 -1.23
CA PHE A 229 26.52 -9.02 -1.63
C PHE A 229 26.80 -8.77 -3.13
N HIS A 230 25.84 -8.19 -3.87
CA HIS A 230 25.99 -7.72 -5.25
C HIS A 230 25.70 -6.22 -5.30
#